data_AF-A0A067D699-F1
#
_entry.id   AF-A0A067D699-F1
#
_cell.length_a   1.000
_cell.length_b   1.000
_cell.length_c   1.000
_cell.angle_alpha   90.00
_cell.angle_beta   90.00
_cell.angle_gamma   90.00
#
_symmetry.space_group_name_H-M   'P 1'
#
loop_
_entity.id
_entity.type
_entity.pdbx_description
1 polymer ?
#
loop_
_entity_poly.entity_id
_entity_poly.type
_entity_poly.pdbx_seq_one_letter_code
_entity_poly.pdbx_strand_id
1 'polypeptide(L)'
;MPSVSARLQRRVATLLVNAAPTLAQCQDEFKEVQDRPRGGTRCVKMLSRDVPTKRGLAVLATLAPSAIALFAPAWLSALPPTIEATRDLLFPIVGWAHRRLEQTHRDAVSCLAAECLGRLLAARVPVCANPALVMSDMELRKEHCAQCQQVAAFLQDNTKAHVVIQARSYDVCSIVRKLVTAHKDRLYFTTDAFVHGMYSPATVLRKVLPSAGSPRADAPNDDQVHDDSRIAALEAILADDTRRTKRPRLA
;
A
#
# COMPACT_ATOMS: atom_id res chain seq x y z
N MET A 1 -25.93 21.99 3.30
CA MET A 1 -25.17 22.15 2.04
C MET A 1 -26.17 22.33 0.91
N PRO A 2 -25.96 23.29 0.00
CA PRO A 2 -26.86 23.48 -1.14
C PRO A 2 -26.89 22.22 -2.00
N SER A 3 -28.08 21.76 -2.38
CA SER A 3 -28.25 20.57 -3.20
C SER A 3 -27.81 20.86 -4.64
N VAL A 4 -26.86 20.08 -5.15
CA VAL A 4 -26.45 20.13 -6.55
C VAL A 4 -27.62 19.67 -7.42
N SER A 5 -27.94 20.41 -8.48
CA SER A 5 -29.09 20.06 -9.33
C SER A 5 -28.87 18.71 -10.01
N ALA A 6 -29.93 17.87 -10.08
CA ALA A 6 -29.84 16.53 -10.65
C ALA A 6 -29.31 16.50 -12.10
N ARG A 7 -29.58 17.56 -12.87
CA ARG A 7 -29.07 17.75 -14.24
C ARG A 7 -27.54 17.90 -14.26
N LEU A 8 -26.97 18.67 -13.33
CA LEU A 8 -25.53 18.83 -13.21
C LEU A 8 -24.87 17.53 -12.73
N GLN A 9 -25.45 16.86 -11.74
CA GLN A 9 -24.94 15.57 -11.25
C GLN A 9 -24.85 14.54 -12.38
N ARG A 10 -25.92 14.40 -13.18
CA ARG A 10 -25.96 13.48 -14.32
C ARG A 10 -24.90 13.82 -15.37
N ARG A 11 -24.74 15.11 -15.72
CA ARG A 11 -23.77 15.53 -16.72
C ARG A 11 -22.33 15.27 -16.28
N VAL A 12 -22.00 15.56 -15.02
CA VAL A 12 -20.69 15.28 -14.43
C VAL A 12 -20.42 13.78 -14.38
N ALA A 13 -21.40 12.99 -13.93
CA ALA A 13 -21.30 11.53 -13.90
C ALA A 13 -20.99 10.97 -15.28
N THR A 14 -21.78 11.31 -16.31
CA THR A 14 -21.57 10.81 -17.67
C THR A 14 -20.21 11.20 -18.21
N LEU A 15 -19.78 12.46 -18.04
CA LEU A 15 -18.49 12.92 -18.54
C LEU A 15 -17.32 12.18 -17.89
N LEU A 16 -17.32 12.04 -16.56
CA LEU A 16 -16.19 11.45 -15.86
C LEU A 16 -16.16 9.92 -15.97
N VAL A 17 -17.32 9.24 -16.01
CA VAL A 17 -17.36 7.79 -16.26
C VAL A 17 -16.87 7.49 -17.68
N ASN A 18 -17.27 8.26 -18.69
CA ASN A 18 -16.79 8.06 -20.06
C ASN A 18 -15.31 8.41 -20.22
N ALA A 19 -14.80 9.38 -19.46
CA ALA A 19 -13.40 9.75 -19.47
C ALA A 19 -12.51 8.79 -18.67
N ALA A 20 -13.08 7.86 -17.88
CA ALA A 20 -12.34 6.97 -17.00
C ALA A 20 -11.21 6.20 -17.72
N PRO A 21 -11.42 5.62 -18.91
CA PRO A 21 -10.36 4.93 -19.64
C PRO A 21 -9.22 5.87 -20.06
N THR A 22 -9.57 7.07 -20.56
CA THR A 22 -8.57 8.09 -20.94
C THR A 22 -7.77 8.55 -19.73
N LEU A 23 -8.40 8.72 -18.57
CA LEU A 23 -7.72 9.09 -17.33
C LEU A 23 -6.79 8.00 -16.80
N ALA A 24 -7.02 6.73 -17.16
CA ALA A 24 -6.08 5.64 -16.88
C ALA A 24 -4.84 5.73 -17.79
N GLN A 25 -5.04 6.01 -19.08
CA GLN A 25 -3.99 6.07 -20.10
C GLN A 25 -3.09 7.32 -19.98
N CYS A 26 -3.65 8.48 -19.62
CA CYS A 26 -2.88 9.72 -19.47
C CYS A 26 -1.87 9.70 -18.32
N GLN A 27 -1.76 8.64 -17.53
CA GLN A 27 -0.81 8.57 -16.41
C GLN A 27 0.61 8.22 -16.87
N ASP A 28 0.76 7.52 -17.99
CA ASP A 28 2.05 7.10 -18.53
C ASP A 28 2.80 8.26 -19.21
N GLU A 29 2.07 9.18 -19.86
CA GLU A 29 2.65 10.37 -20.51
C GLU A 29 3.36 11.32 -19.52
N PHE A 30 2.92 11.37 -18.26
CA PHE A 30 3.57 12.21 -17.23
C PHE A 30 4.83 11.57 -16.63
N LYS A 31 5.01 10.24 -16.74
CA LYS A 31 6.23 9.56 -16.31
C LYS A 31 7.38 9.79 -17.29
N GLU A 32 7.14 9.71 -18.60
CA GLU A 32 8.18 9.96 -19.62
C GLU A 32 8.78 11.38 -19.55
N VAL A 33 7.99 12.37 -19.12
CA VAL A 33 8.45 13.76 -18.95
C VAL A 33 9.32 13.94 -17.69
N GLN A 34 9.23 13.04 -16.71
CA GLN A 34 10.05 13.07 -15.49
C GLN A 34 11.42 12.43 -15.67
N ASP A 35 11.56 11.42 -16.54
CA ASP A 35 12.81 10.68 -16.75
C ASP A 35 13.82 11.35 -17.71
N ARG A 36 13.49 12.52 -18.26
CA ARG A 36 14.49 13.32 -18.98
C ARG A 36 15.52 13.91 -18.01
N PRO A 37 16.84 13.75 -18.27
CA PRO A 37 17.89 14.28 -17.41
C PRO A 37 17.80 15.82 -17.40
N ARG A 38 17.37 16.39 -16.28
CA ARG A 38 17.23 17.84 -16.13
C ARG A 38 18.54 18.47 -15.67
N GLY A 39 19.21 19.11 -16.60
CA GLY A 39 19.93 20.35 -16.30
C GLY A 39 18.94 21.40 -15.79
N GLY A 40 19.01 21.69 -14.49
CA GLY A 40 18.55 22.93 -13.85
C GLY A 40 17.12 23.43 -14.10
N THR A 41 16.13 22.93 -13.34
CA THR A 41 15.07 23.79 -12.75
C THR A 41 14.19 22.99 -11.76
N ARG A 42 14.16 23.43 -10.50
CA ARG A 42 13.45 22.83 -9.35
C ARG A 42 11.91 22.96 -9.38
N CYS A 43 11.28 23.10 -10.56
CA CYS A 43 9.86 23.49 -10.65
C CYS A 43 8.87 22.35 -11.01
N VAL A 44 9.22 21.07 -10.84
CA VAL A 44 8.33 19.94 -11.22
C VAL A 44 7.91 19.03 -10.06
N LYS A 45 8.37 19.30 -8.84
CA LYS A 45 7.90 18.57 -7.65
C LYS A 45 6.44 18.84 -7.24
N MET A 46 5.76 19.83 -7.82
CA MET A 46 4.36 20.13 -7.46
C MET A 46 3.31 19.49 -8.38
N LEU A 47 3.63 19.14 -9.63
CA LEU A 47 2.66 18.53 -10.55
C LEU A 47 2.57 16.99 -10.42
N SER A 48 3.50 16.35 -9.70
CA SER A 48 3.42 14.91 -9.37
C SER A 48 2.33 14.57 -8.34
N ARG A 49 1.69 15.58 -7.71
CA ARG A 49 0.69 15.38 -6.65
C ARG A 49 -0.73 15.13 -7.17
N ASP A 50 -1.06 15.58 -8.37
CA ASP A 50 -2.44 15.59 -8.88
C ASP A 50 -2.60 14.71 -10.12
N VAL A 51 -2.61 13.40 -9.91
CA VAL A 51 -3.01 12.43 -10.92
C VAL A 51 -4.45 12.77 -11.36
N PRO A 52 -4.75 12.91 -12.67
CA PRO A 52 -6.08 13.28 -13.18
C PRO A 52 -7.23 12.45 -12.58
N THR A 53 -6.99 11.17 -12.30
CA THR A 53 -7.94 10.28 -11.63
C THR A 53 -8.30 10.72 -10.20
N LYS A 54 -7.35 11.22 -9.40
CA LYS A 54 -7.64 11.73 -8.04
C LYS A 54 -8.57 12.94 -8.12
N ARG A 55 -8.34 13.83 -9.08
CA ARG A 55 -9.23 14.99 -9.33
C ARG A 55 -10.61 14.54 -9.82
N GLY A 56 -10.67 13.59 -10.76
CA GLY A 56 -11.93 13.00 -11.22
C GLY A 56 -12.75 12.40 -10.07
N LEU A 57 -12.12 11.61 -9.21
CA LEU A 57 -12.75 11.03 -8.01
C LEU A 57 -13.21 12.11 -7.02
N ALA A 58 -12.42 13.17 -6.79
CA ALA A 58 -12.81 14.27 -5.90
C ALA A 58 -14.02 15.06 -6.44
N VAL A 59 -14.05 15.31 -7.75
CA VAL A 59 -15.19 15.96 -8.42
C VAL A 59 -16.43 15.08 -8.34
N LEU A 60 -16.32 13.78 -8.59
CA LEU A 60 -17.42 12.85 -8.43
C LEU A 60 -17.92 12.81 -6.98
N ALA A 61 -17.03 12.73 -6.00
CA ALA A 61 -17.43 12.72 -4.58
C ALA A 61 -18.24 13.96 -4.18
N THR A 62 -17.93 15.10 -4.79
CA THR A 62 -18.57 16.38 -4.48
C THR A 62 -19.85 16.61 -5.28
N LEU A 63 -19.86 16.28 -6.56
CA LEU A 63 -20.92 16.67 -7.51
C LEU A 63 -21.80 15.52 -7.98
N ALA A 64 -21.33 14.27 -7.92
CA ALA A 64 -22.07 13.09 -8.39
C ALA A 64 -21.65 11.82 -7.62
N PRO A 65 -21.84 11.77 -6.29
CA PRO A 65 -21.26 10.74 -5.42
C PRO A 65 -21.67 9.31 -5.79
N SER A 66 -22.90 9.12 -6.28
CA SER A 66 -23.41 7.82 -6.72
C SER A 66 -22.66 7.25 -7.94
N ALA A 67 -22.02 8.10 -8.76
CA ALA A 67 -21.32 7.67 -9.95
C ALA A 67 -19.91 7.11 -9.66
N ILE A 68 -19.39 7.23 -8.42
CA ILE A 68 -18.12 6.62 -8.03
C ILE A 68 -18.14 5.10 -8.20
N ALA A 69 -19.27 4.45 -7.88
CA ALA A 69 -19.44 3.01 -8.03
C ALA A 69 -19.37 2.52 -9.49
N LEU A 70 -19.64 3.41 -10.47
CA LEU A 70 -19.50 3.12 -11.90
C LEU A 70 -18.13 3.53 -12.44
N PHE A 71 -17.60 4.66 -11.95
CA PHE A 71 -16.30 5.17 -12.36
C PHE A 71 -15.15 4.24 -11.96
N ALA A 72 -15.13 3.76 -10.71
CA ALA A 72 -14.00 2.97 -10.21
C ALA A 72 -13.77 1.68 -11.01
N PRO A 73 -14.79 0.85 -11.31
CA PRO A 73 -14.62 -0.32 -12.17
C PRO A 73 -14.21 0.03 -13.61
N ALA A 74 -14.79 1.09 -14.20
CA ALA A 74 -14.47 1.51 -15.56
C ALA A 74 -13.03 2.04 -15.70
N TRP A 75 -12.55 2.74 -14.69
CA TRP A 75 -11.15 3.17 -14.61
C TRP A 75 -10.22 1.98 -14.41
N LEU A 76 -10.58 1.05 -13.52
CA LEU A 76 -9.78 -0.13 -13.21
C LEU A 76 -9.63 -1.09 -14.39
N SER A 77 -10.68 -1.29 -15.19
CA SER A 77 -10.65 -2.14 -16.37
C SER A 77 -9.77 -1.58 -17.50
N ALA A 78 -9.55 -0.27 -17.51
CA ALA A 78 -8.69 0.41 -18.46
C ALA A 78 -7.21 0.46 -18.03
N LEU A 79 -6.90 0.12 -16.78
CA LEU A 79 -5.53 0.03 -16.32
C LEU A 79 -4.85 -1.25 -16.86
N PRO A 80 -3.59 -1.15 -17.34
CA PRO A 80 -2.81 -2.34 -17.67
C PRO A 80 -2.74 -3.32 -16.48
N PRO A 81 -2.89 -4.64 -16.71
CA PRO A 81 -2.78 -5.65 -15.66
C PRO A 81 -1.31 -5.99 -15.35
N THR A 82 -0.43 -4.99 -15.38
CA THR A 82 1.00 -5.16 -15.09
C THR A 82 1.31 -4.83 -13.63
N ILE A 83 2.42 -5.37 -13.12
CA ILE A 83 2.85 -5.10 -11.74
C ILE A 83 3.27 -3.63 -11.56
N GLU A 84 3.86 -3.02 -12.60
CA GLU A 84 4.25 -1.61 -12.62
C GLU A 84 3.01 -0.70 -12.54
N ALA A 85 1.98 -0.96 -13.34
CA ALA A 85 0.72 -0.22 -13.27
C ALA A 85 0.06 -0.39 -11.89
N THR A 86 0.17 -1.59 -11.30
CA THR A 86 -0.35 -1.85 -9.96
C THR A 86 0.40 -1.04 -8.88
N ARG A 87 1.74 -1.06 -8.92
CA ARG A 87 2.61 -0.38 -7.95
C ARG A 87 2.52 1.14 -8.04
N ASP A 88 2.49 1.68 -9.26
CA ASP A 88 2.70 3.10 -9.49
C ASP A 88 1.41 3.88 -9.73
N LEU A 89 0.35 3.21 -10.20
CA LEU A 89 -0.92 3.87 -10.54
C LEU A 89 -2.03 3.46 -9.58
N LEU A 90 -2.30 2.15 -9.48
CA LEU A 90 -3.41 1.64 -8.68
C LEU A 90 -3.20 1.84 -7.18
N PHE A 91 -2.08 1.38 -6.63
CA PHE A 91 -1.81 1.47 -5.19
C PHE A 91 -1.87 2.91 -4.65
N PRO A 92 -1.25 3.93 -5.31
CA PRO A 92 -1.38 5.31 -4.87
C PRO A 92 -2.81 5.85 -4.90
N ILE A 93 -3.63 5.41 -5.85
CA ILE A 93 -5.03 5.84 -5.94
C ILE A 93 -5.87 5.21 -4.83
N VAL A 94 -5.63 3.93 -4.51
CA VAL A 94 -6.26 3.25 -3.36
C VAL A 94 -5.92 3.98 -2.06
N GLY A 95 -4.64 4.26 -1.80
CA GLY A 95 -4.22 4.96 -0.58
C GLY A 95 -4.78 6.38 -0.46
N TRP A 96 -4.94 7.08 -1.58
CA TRP A 96 -5.60 8.39 -1.61
C TRP A 96 -7.11 8.26 -1.34
N ALA A 97 -7.79 7.33 -2.01
CA ALA A 97 -9.23 7.12 -1.90
C ALA A 97 -9.62 6.66 -0.49
N HIS A 98 -8.83 5.79 0.12
CA HIS A 98 -9.03 5.37 1.51
C HIS A 98 -9.01 6.58 2.47
N ARG A 99 -8.04 7.48 2.37
CA ARG A 99 -7.98 8.65 3.25
C ARG A 99 -9.07 9.69 3.01
N ARG A 100 -9.51 9.85 1.77
CA ARG A 100 -10.40 10.96 1.37
C ARG A 100 -11.86 10.55 1.23
N LEU A 101 -12.13 9.31 0.89
CA LEU A 101 -13.45 8.84 0.46
C LEU A 101 -14.00 7.69 1.29
N GLU A 102 -13.21 7.00 2.13
CA GLU A 102 -13.64 5.79 2.85
C GLU A 102 -14.92 5.99 3.69
N GLN A 103 -15.12 7.17 4.27
CA GLN A 103 -16.31 7.44 5.08
C GLN A 103 -17.62 7.40 4.27
N THR A 104 -17.57 7.72 2.97
CA THR A 104 -18.77 7.90 2.13
C THR A 104 -18.84 6.90 0.97
N HIS A 105 -17.69 6.39 0.51
CA HIS A 105 -17.56 5.54 -0.68
C HIS A 105 -16.73 4.29 -0.39
N ARG A 106 -16.93 3.74 0.79
CA ARG A 106 -16.26 2.52 1.28
C ARG A 106 -16.23 1.39 0.27
N ASP A 107 -17.36 1.00 -0.30
CA ASP A 107 -17.45 -0.17 -1.18
C ASP A 107 -16.54 -0.02 -2.42
N ALA A 108 -16.46 1.20 -2.96
CA ALA A 108 -15.57 1.51 -4.08
C ALA A 108 -14.09 1.45 -3.65
N VAL A 109 -13.76 1.95 -2.45
CA VAL A 109 -12.39 1.86 -1.89
C VAL A 109 -12.00 0.40 -1.65
N SER A 110 -12.88 -0.40 -1.04
CA SER A 110 -12.66 -1.82 -0.77
C SER A 110 -12.49 -2.62 -2.05
N CYS A 111 -13.29 -2.33 -3.08
CA CYS A 111 -13.16 -2.96 -4.41
C CYS A 111 -11.79 -2.66 -5.05
N LEU A 112 -11.37 -1.40 -5.07
CA LEU A 112 -10.05 -1.02 -5.61
C LEU A 112 -8.90 -1.64 -4.79
N ALA A 113 -9.04 -1.69 -3.46
CA ALA A 113 -8.03 -2.28 -2.57
C ALA A 113 -7.91 -3.79 -2.76
N ALA A 114 -9.03 -4.50 -2.89
CA ALA A 114 -9.06 -5.95 -3.12
C ALA A 114 -8.41 -6.32 -4.45
N GLU A 115 -8.72 -5.60 -5.53
CA GLU A 115 -8.07 -5.82 -6.83
C GLU A 115 -6.58 -5.53 -6.77
N CYS A 116 -6.18 -4.42 -6.15
CA CYS A 116 -4.77 -4.07 -5.98
C CYS A 116 -4.00 -5.16 -5.22
N LEU A 117 -4.60 -5.70 -4.16
CA LEU A 117 -4.03 -6.79 -3.38
C LEU A 117 -3.90 -8.06 -4.22
N GLY A 118 -4.95 -8.41 -4.97
CA GLY A 118 -4.95 -9.57 -5.87
C GLY A 118 -3.82 -9.51 -6.89
N ARG A 119 -3.63 -8.36 -7.54
CA ARG A 119 -2.55 -8.16 -8.53
C ARG A 119 -1.15 -8.27 -7.91
N LEU A 120 -0.94 -7.68 -6.73
CA LEU A 120 0.34 -7.77 -6.01
C LEU A 120 0.65 -9.20 -5.57
N LEU A 121 -0.34 -9.93 -5.07
CA LEU A 121 -0.18 -11.33 -4.67
C LEU A 121 0.10 -12.24 -5.88
N ALA A 122 -0.57 -12.01 -7.01
CA ALA A 122 -0.37 -12.78 -8.23
C ALA A 122 1.02 -12.57 -8.84
N ALA A 123 1.58 -11.37 -8.71
CA ALA A 123 2.93 -11.05 -9.20
C ALA A 123 4.06 -11.51 -8.25
N ARG A 124 3.73 -12.02 -7.06
CA ARG A 124 4.73 -12.39 -6.06
C ARG A 124 5.50 -13.63 -6.50
N VAL A 125 6.82 -13.49 -6.61
CA VAL A 125 7.70 -14.62 -6.91
C VAL A 125 7.66 -15.62 -5.73
N PRO A 126 7.50 -16.93 -5.97
CA PRO A 126 7.60 -17.94 -4.92
C PRO A 126 8.94 -17.85 -4.20
N VAL A 127 8.91 -17.77 -2.87
CA VAL A 127 10.13 -17.69 -2.06
C VAL A 127 10.58 -19.08 -1.64
N CYS A 128 11.81 -19.46 -1.99
CA CYS A 128 12.42 -20.69 -1.52
C CYS A 128 12.75 -20.61 -0.02
N ALA A 129 12.44 -21.66 0.73
CA ALA A 129 12.81 -21.75 2.13
C ALA A 129 14.34 -21.76 2.30
N ASN A 130 14.84 -20.89 3.18
CA ASN A 130 16.25 -20.80 3.56
C ASN A 130 16.37 -21.04 5.08
N PRO A 131 16.89 -22.20 5.52
CA PRO A 131 17.07 -22.52 6.93
C PRO A 131 17.91 -21.49 7.71
N ALA A 132 18.84 -20.78 7.06
CA ALA A 132 19.65 -19.73 7.70
C ALA A 132 18.84 -18.49 8.09
N LEU A 133 17.58 -18.37 7.65
CA LEU A 133 16.66 -17.33 8.11
C LEU A 133 16.00 -17.67 9.45
N VAL A 134 16.10 -18.90 9.96
CA VAL A 134 15.52 -19.26 11.26
C VAL A 134 16.42 -18.76 12.39
N MET A 135 15.84 -18.03 13.34
CA MET A 135 16.50 -17.53 14.54
C MET A 135 15.88 -18.20 15.78
N SER A 136 16.12 -19.50 15.93
CA SER A 136 15.57 -20.33 17.01
C SER A 136 16.09 -19.97 18.40
N ASP A 137 17.26 -19.33 18.46
CA ASP A 137 17.91 -18.89 19.70
C ASP A 137 17.34 -17.56 20.25
N MET A 138 16.47 -16.89 19.49
CA MET A 138 15.82 -15.65 19.89
C MET A 138 14.36 -15.91 20.28
N GLU A 139 14.10 -16.05 21.58
CA GLU A 139 12.74 -16.23 22.08
C GLU A 139 12.05 -14.91 22.40
N LEU A 140 10.78 -14.81 21.98
CA LEU A 140 9.92 -13.67 22.25
C LEU A 140 8.56 -14.16 22.76
N ARG A 141 8.09 -13.62 23.88
CA ARG A 141 6.78 -13.98 24.47
C ARG A 141 5.65 -13.55 23.54
N LYS A 142 4.99 -14.51 22.89
CA LYS A 142 3.97 -14.30 21.85
C LYS A 142 2.70 -13.67 22.42
N GLU A 143 2.44 -13.89 23.70
CA GLU A 143 1.21 -13.52 24.41
C GLU A 143 1.18 -12.03 24.80
N HIS A 144 2.31 -11.32 24.70
CA HIS A 144 2.40 -9.95 25.16
C HIS A 144 1.57 -8.97 24.33
N CYS A 145 1.71 -9.01 23.01
CA CYS A 145 0.95 -8.16 22.09
C CYS A 145 1.04 -8.71 20.65
N ALA A 146 0.19 -8.18 19.75
CA ALA A 146 0.18 -8.57 18.34
C ALA A 146 1.55 -8.40 17.64
N GLN A 147 2.31 -7.36 17.98
CA GLN A 147 3.65 -7.17 17.40
C GLN A 147 4.62 -8.26 17.88
N CYS A 148 4.58 -8.64 19.16
CA CYS A 148 5.42 -9.73 19.66
C CYS A 148 5.04 -11.07 19.03
N GLN A 149 3.75 -11.34 18.86
CA GLN A 149 3.28 -12.53 18.14
C GLN A 149 3.79 -12.55 16.69
N GLN A 150 3.68 -11.42 15.98
CA GLN A 150 4.13 -11.27 14.60
C GLN A 150 5.65 -11.47 14.48
N VAL A 151 6.43 -10.84 15.34
CA VAL A 151 7.90 -10.95 15.34
C VAL A 151 8.34 -12.36 15.72
N ALA A 152 7.72 -12.98 16.72
CA ALA A 152 8.05 -14.35 17.10
C ALA A 152 7.78 -15.35 15.97
N ALA A 153 6.67 -15.19 15.24
CA ALA A 153 6.41 -15.98 14.04
C ALA A 153 7.47 -15.71 12.95
N PHE A 154 7.80 -14.44 12.72
CA PHE A 154 8.83 -14.04 11.77
C PHE A 154 10.21 -14.64 12.09
N LEU A 155 10.64 -14.68 13.35
CA LEU A 155 11.93 -15.26 13.73
C LEU A 155 12.05 -16.75 13.38
N GLN A 156 10.93 -17.47 13.40
CA GLN A 156 10.88 -18.90 13.04
C GLN A 156 10.59 -19.14 11.56
N ASP A 157 10.24 -18.10 10.80
CA ASP A 157 9.91 -18.20 9.38
C ASP A 157 11.18 -18.29 8.53
N ASN A 158 11.37 -19.43 7.86
CA ASN A 158 12.51 -19.70 6.99
C ASN A 158 12.32 -19.13 5.56
N THR A 159 11.17 -18.53 5.25
CA THR A 159 10.88 -17.93 3.95
C THR A 159 10.98 -16.40 3.97
N LYS A 160 11.08 -15.79 5.16
CA LYS A 160 11.07 -14.33 5.30
C LYS A 160 12.37 -13.78 5.84
N ALA A 161 13.00 -12.92 5.04
CA ALA A 161 14.13 -12.09 5.45
C ALA A 161 13.70 -10.78 6.12
N HIS A 162 12.44 -10.36 5.97
CA HIS A 162 11.91 -9.16 6.59
C HIS A 162 10.44 -9.33 6.98
N VAL A 163 9.97 -8.45 7.88
CA VAL A 163 8.55 -8.34 8.25
C VAL A 163 8.19 -6.88 8.46
N VAL A 164 7.04 -6.49 7.93
CA VAL A 164 6.45 -5.17 8.13
C VAL A 164 5.69 -5.17 9.45
N ILE A 165 6.17 -4.42 10.43
CA ILE A 165 5.53 -4.33 11.75
C ILE A 165 4.32 -3.40 11.64
N GLN A 166 3.13 -3.98 11.76
CA GLN A 166 1.88 -3.22 11.78
C GLN A 166 1.73 -2.54 13.15
N ALA A 167 2.01 -1.25 13.24
CA ALA A 167 1.91 -0.48 14.46
C ALA A 167 0.70 0.47 14.41
N ARG A 168 -0.24 0.32 15.37
CA ARG A 168 -1.41 1.21 15.51
C ARG A 168 -1.05 2.54 16.17
N SER A 169 -0.11 2.50 17.10
CA SER A 169 0.63 3.64 17.62
C SER A 169 1.97 3.66 16.91
N TYR A 170 2.54 4.83 16.65
CA TYR A 170 3.82 5.05 15.95
C TYR A 170 5.04 4.35 16.58
N ASP A 171 4.84 3.57 17.64
CA ASP A 171 5.87 2.93 18.44
C ASP A 171 5.84 1.41 18.28
N VAL A 172 7.03 0.88 17.98
CA VAL A 172 7.32 -0.54 18.13
C VAL A 172 7.36 -0.89 19.62
N CYS A 173 6.75 -2.03 19.96
CA CYS A 173 6.74 -2.62 21.30
C CYS A 173 8.15 -2.60 21.91
N SER A 174 8.23 -2.17 23.17
CA SER A 174 9.51 -2.05 23.89
C SER A 174 10.25 -3.38 23.99
N ILE A 175 9.55 -4.52 24.10
CA ILE A 175 10.16 -5.85 24.12
C ILE A 175 10.84 -6.15 22.78
N VAL A 176 10.15 -5.88 21.67
CA VAL A 176 10.72 -6.06 20.33
C VAL A 176 11.94 -5.14 20.13
N ARG A 177 11.87 -3.88 20.57
CA ARG A 177 13.02 -2.96 20.50
C ARG A 177 14.22 -3.46 21.31
N LYS A 178 13.99 -3.98 22.52
CA LYS A 178 15.04 -4.57 23.36
C LYS A 178 15.68 -5.79 22.69
N LEU A 179 14.87 -6.66 22.09
CA LEU A 179 15.36 -7.82 21.35
C LEU A 179 16.29 -7.39 20.20
N VAL A 180 15.84 -6.46 19.36
CA VAL A 180 16.64 -5.97 18.22
C VAL A 180 17.93 -5.29 18.70
N THR A 181 17.87 -4.55 19.81
CA THR A 181 19.05 -3.92 20.41
C THR A 181 20.07 -4.97 20.91
N ALA A 182 19.58 -6.05 21.54
CA ALA A 182 20.42 -7.14 22.03
C ALA A 182 21.06 -7.95 20.90
N HIS A 183 20.42 -8.03 19.74
CA HIS A 183 20.88 -8.80 18.57
C HIS A 183 21.10 -7.91 17.33
N LYS A 184 21.69 -6.72 17.51
CA LYS A 184 21.84 -5.70 16.47
C LYS A 184 22.68 -6.13 15.26
N ASP A 185 23.50 -7.17 15.44
CA ASP A 185 24.32 -7.81 14.41
C ASP A 185 23.50 -8.74 13.50
N ARG A 186 22.31 -9.16 13.96
CA ARG A 186 21.43 -10.11 13.27
C ARG A 186 20.08 -9.53 12.91
N LEU A 187 19.63 -8.49 13.62
CA LEU A 187 18.36 -7.83 13.43
C LEU A 187 18.54 -6.32 13.37
N TYR A 188 17.80 -5.66 12.48
CA TYR A 188 17.77 -4.21 12.44
C TYR A 188 16.42 -3.70 11.95
N PHE A 189 16.05 -2.50 12.43
CA PHE A 189 14.91 -1.78 11.89
C PHE A 189 15.34 -0.94 10.70
N THR A 190 14.48 -0.93 9.69
CA THR A 190 14.49 0.07 8.62
C THR A 190 13.15 0.78 8.62
N THR A 191 13.20 2.06 8.29
CA THR A 191 12.00 2.85 8.07
C THR A 191 11.76 2.87 6.58
N ASP A 192 10.70 2.21 6.11
CA ASP A 192 10.32 2.32 4.71
C ASP A 192 9.54 3.63 4.52
N ALA A 193 10.25 4.66 4.06
CA ALA A 193 9.68 5.95 3.73
C ALA A 193 8.91 5.93 2.39
N PHE A 194 8.99 4.84 1.63
CA PHE A 194 8.48 4.76 0.26
C PHE A 194 6.99 4.49 0.16
N VAL A 195 6.27 4.38 1.28
CA VAL A 195 4.80 4.43 1.26
C VAL A 195 4.30 5.87 1.03
N HIS A 196 4.83 6.52 -0.01
CA HIS A 196 4.33 7.67 -0.74
C HIS A 196 3.56 8.72 0.07
N GLY A 197 4.04 9.12 1.26
CA GLY A 197 3.33 10.06 2.14
C GLY A 197 1.85 9.69 2.41
N MET A 198 1.47 8.44 2.15
CA MET A 198 0.09 7.96 2.16
C MET A 198 -0.26 7.19 3.42
N TYR A 199 0.75 6.54 3.99
CA TYR A 199 0.69 5.85 5.27
C TYR A 199 1.86 6.33 6.13
N SER A 200 1.72 6.26 7.45
CA SER A 200 2.86 6.45 8.36
C SER A 200 4.00 5.54 7.92
N PRO A 201 5.26 5.99 8.00
CA PRO A 201 6.41 5.17 7.62
C PRO A 201 6.30 3.80 8.29
N ALA A 202 6.31 2.75 7.48
CA ALA A 202 6.21 1.39 7.99
C ALA A 202 7.55 1.02 8.64
N THR A 203 7.51 0.49 9.86
CA THR A 203 8.71 -0.05 10.47
C THR A 203 8.91 -1.47 9.96
N VAL A 204 9.99 -1.69 9.23
CA VAL A 204 10.35 -3.00 8.69
C VAL A 204 11.48 -3.57 9.52
N LEU A 205 11.26 -4.74 10.11
CA LEU A 205 12.29 -5.51 10.79
C LEU A 205 12.93 -6.46 9.79
N ARG A 206 14.26 -6.46 9.71
CA ARG A 206 15.04 -7.30 8.77
C ARG A 206 15.98 -8.23 9.53
N LYS A 207 16.19 -9.42 8.97
CA LYS A 207 17.24 -10.37 9.37
C LYS A 207 18.50 -10.10 8.57
N VAL A 208 19.65 -10.13 9.23
CA VAL A 208 20.98 -10.12 8.60
C VAL A 208 21.40 -11.57 8.41
N LEU A 209 21.61 -11.97 7.16
CA LEU A 209 22.17 -13.28 6.85
C LEU A 209 23.69 -13.24 7.09
N PRO A 210 24.27 -14.27 7.75
CA PRO A 210 25.73 -14.38 7.86
C PRO A 210 26.33 -14.42 6.45
N SER A 211 27.31 -13.54 6.19
CA SER A 211 28.08 -13.57 4.93
C SER A 211 29.04 -14.77 4.94
N ALA A 212 28.51 -15.98 4.80
CA ALA A 212 29.30 -17.11 4.35
C ALA A 212 29.54 -16.92 2.85
N GLY A 213 30.77 -17.13 2.36
CA GLY A 213 31.23 -16.90 0.97
C GLY A 213 30.56 -17.71 -0.15
N SER A 214 29.24 -17.90 -0.07
CA SER A 214 28.32 -18.37 -1.10
C SER A 214 27.96 -17.19 -2.02
N PRO A 215 27.73 -17.41 -3.34
CA PRO A 215 27.31 -16.33 -4.23
C PRO A 215 26.05 -15.69 -3.64
N ARG A 216 26.09 -14.36 -3.47
CA ARG A 216 25.00 -13.48 -3.00
C ARG A 216 23.65 -14.21 -3.05
N ALA A 217 23.24 -14.82 -1.94
CA ALA A 217 21.83 -15.10 -1.73
C ALA A 217 21.18 -13.72 -1.70
N ASP A 218 20.48 -13.38 -2.79
CA ASP A 218 20.00 -12.05 -3.10
C ASP A 218 19.39 -11.43 -1.84
N ALA A 219 20.04 -10.37 -1.33
CA ALA A 219 19.40 -9.53 -0.34
C ALA A 219 18.00 -9.21 -0.90
N PRO A 220 16.93 -9.31 -0.11
CA PRO A 220 15.57 -9.12 -0.62
C PRO A 220 15.54 -7.83 -1.42
N ASN A 221 15.28 -7.95 -2.73
CA ASN A 221 15.25 -6.82 -3.64
C ASN A 221 14.34 -5.75 -3.02
N ASP A 222 14.76 -4.48 -3.02
CA ASP A 222 14.01 -3.42 -2.34
C ASP A 222 12.56 -3.36 -2.84
N ASP A 223 12.33 -3.71 -4.11
CA ASP A 223 10.99 -3.87 -4.70
C ASP A 223 10.10 -4.88 -3.95
N GLN A 224 10.66 -6.00 -3.50
CA GLN A 224 9.93 -7.03 -2.77
C GLN A 224 9.52 -6.54 -1.38
N VAL A 225 10.39 -5.77 -0.72
CA VAL A 225 10.08 -5.16 0.58
C VAL A 225 9.00 -4.10 0.45
N HIS A 226 9.07 -3.31 -0.62
CA HIS A 226 8.03 -2.34 -0.93
C HIS A 226 6.70 -3.02 -1.23
N ASP A 227 6.68 -4.10 -1.99
CA ASP A 227 5.46 -4.86 -2.28
C ASP A 227 4.87 -5.52 -1.04
N ASP A 228 5.69 -6.11 -0.19
CA ASP A 228 5.23 -6.67 1.09
C ASP A 228 4.65 -5.57 2.00
N SER A 229 5.19 -4.35 1.94
CA SER A 229 4.64 -3.18 2.63
C SER A 229 3.32 -2.71 2.02
N ARG A 230 3.19 -2.71 0.69
CA ARG A 230 1.91 -2.41 -0.01
C ARG A 230 0.83 -3.44 0.33
N ILE A 231 1.18 -4.73 0.30
CA ILE A 231 0.30 -5.84 0.67
C ILE A 231 -0.19 -5.66 2.10
N ALA A 232 0.72 -5.45 3.06
CA ALA A 232 0.36 -5.26 4.47
C ALA A 232 -0.57 -4.04 4.67
N ALA A 233 -0.36 -2.96 3.91
CA ALA A 233 -1.23 -1.79 3.96
C ALA A 233 -2.64 -2.08 3.40
N LEU A 234 -2.74 -2.80 2.28
CA LEU A 234 -4.02 -3.19 1.68
C LEU A 234 -4.81 -4.15 2.56
N GLU A 235 -4.13 -5.13 3.16
CA GLU A 235 -4.73 -6.03 4.15
C GLU A 235 -5.30 -5.26 5.33
N ALA A 236 -4.61 -4.21 5.81
CA ALA A 236 -5.11 -3.36 6.88
C ALA A 236 -6.37 -2.59 6.47
N ILE A 237 -6.41 -2.02 5.25
CA ILE A 237 -7.60 -1.33 4.71
C ILE A 237 -8.81 -2.28 4.69
N LEU A 238 -8.62 -3.49 4.16
CA LEU A 238 -9.70 -4.48 4.04
C LEU A 238 -10.14 -5.02 5.41
N ALA A 239 -9.19 -5.20 6.34
CA ALA A 239 -9.49 -5.64 7.70
C ALA A 239 -10.32 -4.60 8.48
N ASP A 240 -10.06 -3.30 8.30
CA ASP A 240 -10.83 -2.24 8.94
C ASP A 240 -12.29 -2.20 8.44
N ASP A 241 -12.51 -2.54 7.17
CA ASP A 241 -13.85 -2.65 6.61
C ASP A 241 -14.68 -3.75 7.30
N THR A 242 -14.11 -4.96 7.40
CA THR A 242 -14.76 -6.12 8.04
C THR A 242 -15.04 -5.95 9.53
N ARG A 243 -14.26 -5.13 10.25
CA ARG A 243 -14.48 -4.86 11.68
C ARG A 243 -15.63 -3.89 11.92
N ARG A 244 -15.83 -2.93 11.00
CA ARG A 244 -16.86 -1.90 11.13
C ARG A 244 -18.26 -2.41 10.75
N THR A 245 -18.36 -3.40 9.86
CA THR A 245 -19.63 -4.07 9.56
C THR A 245 -20.15 -4.93 10.71
N LYS A 246 -19.26 -5.40 11.60
CA LYS A 246 -19.60 -6.23 12.77
C LYS A 246 -20.00 -5.46 14.03
N ARG A 247 -19.82 -4.13 14.09
CA ARG A 247 -20.33 -3.34 15.22
C ARG A 247 -21.81 -3.04 14.99
N PRO A 248 -22.74 -3.58 15.81
CA PRO A 248 -24.13 -3.15 15.76
C PRO A 248 -24.15 -1.65 16.05
N ARG A 249 -24.83 -0.89 15.19
CA ARG A 249 -25.19 0.49 15.51
C ARG A 249 -26.14 0.40 16.69
N LEU A 250 -25.69 0.78 17.88
CA LEU A 250 -26.60 1.04 18.99
C LEU A 250 -27.54 2.15 18.51
N ALA A 251 -28.82 1.80 18.38
CA ALA A 251 -29.91 2.73 18.08
C ALA A 251 -30.20 3.61 19.29
#